data_AF-A0A937X5T2-F1
#
_entry.id   AF-A0A937X5T2-F1
#
_cell.length_a   1.000
_cell.length_b   1.000
_cell.length_c   1.000
_cell.angle_alpha   90.00
_cell.angle_beta   90.00
_cell.angle_gamma   90.00
#
_symmetry.space_group_name_H-M   'P 1'
#
loop_
_entity.id
_entity.type
_entity.pdbx_description
1 polymer ?
#
loop_
_entity_poly.entity_id
_entity_poly.type
_entity_poly.pdbx_seq_one_letter_code
_entity_poly.pdbx_strand_id
1 'polypeptide(L)'
;GPHDGDSPNSGDLLKWKVKLKSNDDLRQRFVNLTVPQAKAIEITLPDPDLRYDEASGNWLIGPIDWAEFKQVISGNGPCNHERLAARRAAHEEGRWVREAAAAYAAKRSEPAGQAA
;
A
#
# COMPACT_ATOMS: atom_id res chain seq x y z
N GLY A 1 0.90 8.15 1.48
CA GLY A 1 -0.11 8.93 0.73
C GLY A 1 0.41 10.34 0.45
N PRO A 2 -0.34 11.16 -0.31
CA PRO A 2 0.02 12.56 -0.58
C PRO A 2 0.08 13.37 0.72
N HIS A 3 0.65 14.58 0.62
CA HIS A 3 0.59 15.59 1.68
C HIS A 3 -0.87 15.84 2.11
N ASP A 4 -1.09 16.22 3.36
CA ASP A 4 -2.44 16.39 3.90
C ASP A 4 -3.26 17.43 3.13
N GLY A 5 -2.60 18.50 2.68
CA GLY A 5 -3.21 19.53 1.82
C GLY A 5 -3.67 19.03 0.43
N ASP A 6 -3.09 17.93 -0.05
CA ASP A 6 -3.39 17.32 -1.36
C ASP A 6 -4.18 16.01 -1.23
N SER A 7 -4.78 15.76 -0.07
CA SER A 7 -5.44 14.50 0.26
C SER A 7 -6.96 14.67 0.30
N PRO A 8 -7.66 14.59 -0.86
CA PRO A 8 -9.08 14.93 -0.97
C PRO A 8 -9.98 14.07 -0.07
N ASN A 9 -9.58 12.83 0.20
CA ASN A 9 -10.34 11.90 1.02
C ASN A 9 -10.12 12.10 2.54
N SER A 10 -9.13 12.89 2.97
CA SER A 10 -8.77 12.93 4.39
C SER A 10 -9.84 13.55 5.27
N GLY A 11 -10.60 14.54 4.78
CA GLY A 11 -11.66 15.20 5.57
C GLY A 11 -12.74 14.21 6.02
N ASP A 12 -13.37 13.52 5.07
CA ASP A 12 -14.43 12.56 5.35
C ASP A 12 -13.92 11.34 6.12
N LEU A 13 -12.73 10.83 5.77
CA LEU A 13 -12.16 9.65 6.43
C LEU A 13 -11.79 9.92 7.90
N LEU A 14 -11.32 11.14 8.22
CA LEU A 14 -11.09 11.54 9.61
C LEU A 14 -12.42 11.69 10.36
N LYS A 15 -13.42 12.32 9.73
CA LYS A 15 -14.76 12.53 10.31
C LYS A 15 -15.44 11.20 10.66
N TRP A 16 -15.34 10.20 9.79
CA TRP A 16 -15.91 8.87 10.00
C TRP A 16 -15.00 7.93 10.81
N LYS A 17 -13.84 8.41 11.28
CA LYS A 17 -12.86 7.63 12.03
C LYS A 17 -12.34 6.39 11.28
N VAL A 18 -12.41 6.40 9.95
CA VAL A 18 -11.72 5.42 9.10
C VAL A 18 -10.21 5.72 9.10
N LYS A 19 -9.85 7.00 9.12
CA LYS A 19 -8.50 7.50 9.34
C LYS A 19 -8.44 8.12 10.74
N LEU A 20 -7.45 7.73 11.55
CA LEU A 20 -7.30 8.24 12.93
C LEU A 20 -6.21 9.31 13.06
N LYS A 21 -5.28 9.36 12.10
CA LYS A 21 -4.15 10.31 12.04
C LYS A 21 -3.92 10.72 10.60
N SER A 22 -3.36 11.90 10.38
CA SER A 22 -3.11 12.43 9.04
C SER A 22 -2.07 11.59 8.26
N ASN A 23 -1.91 11.84 6.95
CA ASN A 23 -0.89 11.14 6.17
C ASN A 23 0.50 11.60 6.63
N ASP A 24 0.65 12.90 6.87
CA ASP A 24 1.93 13.49 7.26
C ASP A 24 2.27 13.14 8.72
N ASP A 25 1.29 13.08 9.62
CA ASP A 25 1.47 12.60 11.00
C ASP A 25 2.06 11.19 11.04
N LEU A 26 1.49 10.28 10.25
CA LEU A 26 1.95 8.90 10.18
C LEU A 26 3.33 8.81 9.53
N ARG A 27 3.60 9.62 8.50
CA ARG A 27 4.92 9.69 7.85
C ARG A 27 5.98 10.21 8.83
N GLN A 28 5.71 11.29 9.55
CA GLN A 28 6.64 11.87 10.53
C GLN A 28 6.93 10.88 11.66
N ARG A 29 5.89 10.20 12.17
CA ARG A 29 6.06 9.16 13.18
C ARG A 29 6.94 8.01 12.67
N PHE A 30 6.71 7.55 11.44
CA PHE A 30 7.54 6.51 10.83
C PHE A 30 9.00 6.94 10.75
N VAL A 31 9.27 8.13 10.21
CA VAL A 31 10.62 8.68 10.10
C VAL A 31 11.31 8.75 11.47
N ASN A 32 10.65 9.29 12.48
CA ASN A 32 11.22 9.39 13.83
C ASN A 32 11.58 8.03 14.45
N LEU A 33 10.83 6.98 14.12
CA LEU A 33 11.09 5.63 14.62
C LEU A 33 12.18 4.93 13.80
N THR A 34 12.22 5.14 12.49
CA THR A 34 13.07 4.38 11.57
C THR A 34 14.48 4.97 11.43
N VAL A 35 14.65 6.29 11.50
CA VAL A 35 15.99 6.90 11.40
C VAL A 35 16.96 6.39 12.49
N PRO A 36 16.57 6.32 13.78
CA PRO A 36 17.42 5.73 14.81
C PRO A 36 17.75 4.25 14.56
N GLN A 37 16.80 3.48 14.01
CA GLN A 37 17.02 2.07 13.67
C GLN A 37 18.06 1.94 12.54
N ALA A 38 17.94 2.74 11.48
CA ALA A 38 18.92 2.77 10.39
C ALA A 38 20.32 3.14 10.88
N LYS A 39 20.42 4.12 11.79
CA LYS A 39 21.68 4.50 12.43
C LYS A 39 22.26 3.39 13.30
N ALA A 40 21.43 2.66 14.02
CA ALA A 40 21.87 1.54 14.87
C ALA A 40 22.45 0.37 14.07
N ILE A 41 22.05 0.21 12.81
CA ILE A 41 22.61 -0.78 11.87
C ILE A 41 23.56 -0.16 10.84
N GLU A 42 24.00 1.08 11.06
CA GLU A 42 25.01 1.79 10.26
C GLU A 42 24.65 1.95 8.76
N ILE A 43 23.36 1.99 8.43
CA ILE A 43 22.89 2.27 7.07
C ILE A 43 22.73 3.78 6.88
N THR A 44 23.28 4.28 5.77
CA THR A 44 23.06 5.67 5.34
C THR A 44 21.76 5.78 4.58
N LEU A 45 20.89 6.69 5.01
CA LEU A 45 19.63 6.98 4.32
C LEU A 45 19.90 7.95 3.15
N PRO A 46 19.31 7.72 1.97
CA PRO A 46 19.57 8.53 0.77
C PRO A 46 18.75 9.83 0.78
N ASP A 47 18.95 10.66 1.81
CA ASP A 47 18.32 11.98 1.95
C ASP A 47 19.36 12.98 2.48
N PRO A 48 19.90 13.88 1.62
CA PRO A 48 20.91 14.85 2.03
C PRO A 48 20.38 15.93 2.99
N ASP A 49 19.07 16.16 3.02
CA ASP A 49 18.44 17.17 3.87
C ASP A 49 18.03 16.62 5.25
N LEU A 50 18.19 15.30 5.45
CA LEU A 50 17.83 14.59 6.66
C LEU A 50 18.61 15.12 7.87
N ARG A 51 17.90 15.70 8.83
CA ARG A 51 18.50 16.24 10.06
C ARG A 51 17.58 16.10 11.25
N TYR A 52 18.18 16.01 12.44
CA TYR A 52 17.43 16.06 13.68
C TYR A 52 17.19 17.52 14.06
N ASP A 53 15.93 17.86 14.34
CA ASP A 53 15.55 19.15 14.89
C ASP A 53 15.27 19.00 16.39
N GLU A 54 16.18 19.54 17.22
CA GLU A 54 16.05 19.48 18.68
C GLU A 54 14.83 20.24 19.19
N ALA A 55 14.40 21.29 18.50
CA ALA A 55 13.28 22.13 18.95
C ALA A 55 11.94 21.38 18.87
N SER A 56 11.70 20.65 17.77
CA SER A 56 10.47 19.85 17.62
C SER A 56 10.62 18.39 18.06
N GLY A 57 11.84 17.91 18.29
CA GLY A 57 12.13 16.50 18.61
C GLY A 57 11.90 15.56 17.42
N ASN A 58 11.92 16.09 16.20
CA ASN A 58 11.63 15.34 14.98
C ASN A 58 12.85 15.24 14.06
N TRP A 59 12.91 14.16 13.30
CA TRP A 59 13.76 14.06 12.12
C TRP A 59 13.06 14.75 10.95
N LEU A 60 13.65 15.82 10.44
CA LEU A 60 13.17 16.53 9.25
C LEU A 60 13.74 15.85 8.01
N ILE A 61 12.89 15.63 7.01
CA ILE A 61 13.25 15.02 5.71
C ILE A 61 13.28 16.04 4.59
N GLY A 62 13.99 15.72 3.51
CA GLY A 62 13.93 16.44 2.25
C GLY A 62 12.57 16.35 1.54
N PRO A 63 12.39 17.12 0.46
CA PRO A 63 11.16 17.10 -0.33
C PRO A 63 10.96 15.74 -1.00
N ILE A 64 9.72 15.26 -0.99
CA ILE A 64 9.32 14.04 -1.70
C ILE A 64 9.06 14.41 -3.17
N ASP A 65 9.51 13.56 -4.10
CA ASP A 65 9.11 13.65 -5.50
C ASP A 65 7.63 13.24 -5.65
N TRP A 66 6.75 14.24 -5.53
CA TRP A 66 5.32 14.05 -5.71
C TRP A 66 4.91 13.82 -7.16
N ALA A 67 5.76 14.16 -8.14
CA ALA A 67 5.49 13.89 -9.55
C ALA A 67 5.69 12.41 -9.86
N GLU A 68 6.78 11.81 -9.38
CA GLU A 68 7.01 10.37 -9.44
C GLU A 68 5.89 9.62 -8.72
N PHE A 69 5.54 10.05 -7.49
CA PHE A 69 4.43 9.44 -6.74
C PHE A 69 3.13 9.38 -7.58
N LYS A 70 2.77 10.48 -8.25
CA LYS A 70 1.57 10.54 -9.12
C LYS A 70 1.69 9.61 -10.32
N GLN A 71 2.85 9.55 -10.98
CA GLN A 71 3.07 8.61 -12.09
C GLN A 71 2.88 7.15 -11.66
N VAL A 72 3.48 6.76 -10.54
CA VAL A 72 3.42 5.38 -10.03
C VAL A 72 1.99 4.98 -9.70
N ILE A 73 1.22 5.80 -8.97
CA ILE A 73 -0.16 5.45 -8.62
C ILE A 73 -1.10 5.45 -9.84
N SER A 74 -0.78 6.23 -10.88
CA SER A 74 -1.52 6.27 -12.14
C SER A 74 -1.19 5.11 -13.09
N GLY A 75 -0.28 4.20 -12.71
CA GLY A 75 0.05 3.02 -13.52
C GLY A 75 1.32 3.15 -14.36
N ASN A 76 2.03 4.27 -14.27
CA ASN A 76 3.23 4.56 -15.07
C ASN A 76 4.53 4.43 -14.26
N GLY A 77 4.53 3.61 -13.21
CA GLY A 77 5.72 3.30 -12.44
C GLY A 77 6.49 2.11 -13.02
N PRO A 78 7.64 1.78 -12.42
CA PRO A 78 8.62 0.86 -13.01
C PRO A 78 8.13 -0.59 -13.18
N CYS A 79 7.13 -1.02 -12.40
CA CYS A 79 6.64 -2.40 -12.43
C CYS A 79 5.10 -2.51 -12.52
N ASN A 80 4.38 -1.42 -12.80
CA ASN A 80 2.91 -1.42 -12.73
C ASN A 80 2.30 -2.39 -13.75
N HIS A 81 2.81 -2.38 -14.98
CA HIS A 81 2.34 -3.25 -16.04
C HIS A 81 2.62 -4.73 -15.72
N GLU A 82 3.84 -5.04 -15.28
CA GLU A 82 4.28 -6.40 -14.93
C GLU A 82 3.47 -6.95 -13.76
N ARG A 83 3.21 -6.13 -12.72
CA ARG A 83 2.40 -6.54 -11.55
C ARG A 83 0.97 -6.88 -11.96
N LEU A 84 0.34 -6.04 -12.78
CA LEU A 84 -1.03 -6.29 -13.26
C LEU A 84 -1.07 -7.45 -14.25
N ALA A 85 -0.09 -7.58 -15.15
CA ALA A 85 0.02 -8.68 -16.09
C ALA A 85 0.16 -10.02 -15.35
N ALA A 86 1.05 -10.11 -14.37
CA ALA A 86 1.23 -11.32 -13.57
C ALA A 86 -0.06 -11.70 -12.81
N ARG A 87 -0.77 -10.73 -12.25
CA ARG A 87 -2.06 -10.98 -11.57
C ARG A 87 -3.16 -11.41 -12.54
N ARG A 88 -3.25 -10.78 -13.71
CA ARG A 88 -4.19 -11.18 -14.76
C ARG A 88 -3.88 -12.58 -15.26
N ALA A 89 -2.62 -12.89 -15.59
CA ALA A 89 -2.19 -14.21 -16.02
C ALA A 89 -2.56 -15.29 -15.00
N ALA A 90 -2.19 -15.10 -13.73
CA ALA A 90 -2.55 -16.05 -12.66
C ALA A 90 -4.07 -16.22 -12.50
N HIS A 91 -4.85 -15.14 -12.69
CA HIS A 91 -6.31 -15.23 -12.65
C HIS A 91 -6.85 -15.99 -13.86
N GLU A 92 -6.42 -15.68 -15.07
CA GLU A 92 -6.93 -16.30 -16.29
C GLU A 92 -6.50 -17.75 -16.42
N GLU A 93 -5.22 -18.04 -16.24
CA GLU A 93 -4.67 -19.40 -16.30
C GLU A 93 -5.21 -20.28 -15.17
N GLY A 94 -5.47 -19.69 -14.00
CA GLY A 94 -6.09 -20.37 -12.87
C GLY A 94 -7.62 -20.52 -12.97
N ARG A 95 -8.25 -20.09 -14.07
CA ARG A 95 -9.72 -20.12 -14.23
C ARG A 95 -10.28 -21.52 -14.09
N TRP A 96 -9.69 -22.50 -14.76
CA TRP A 96 -10.15 -23.89 -14.75
C TRP A 96 -10.14 -24.47 -13.32
N VAL A 97 -9.20 -24.08 -12.47
CA VAL A 97 -9.15 -24.52 -11.06
C VAL A 97 -10.36 -24.00 -10.30
N ARG A 98 -10.70 -22.73 -10.49
CA ARG A 98 -11.88 -22.11 -9.85
C ARG A 98 -13.17 -22.76 -10.34
N GLU A 99 -13.27 -23.03 -11.64
CA GLU A 99 -14.42 -23.72 -12.24
C GLU A 99 -14.55 -25.15 -11.73
N ALA A 100 -13.44 -25.90 -11.67
CA ALA A 100 -13.42 -27.26 -11.13
C ALA A 100 -13.82 -27.30 -9.65
N ALA A 101 -13.30 -26.37 -8.83
CA ALA A 101 -13.66 -26.27 -7.43
C ALA A 101 -15.15 -25.95 -7.25
N ALA A 102 -15.69 -25.02 -8.05
CA ALA A 102 -17.11 -24.66 -8.03
C ALA A 102 -18.01 -25.84 -8.44
N ALA A 103 -17.67 -26.53 -9.53
CA ALA A 103 -18.42 -27.69 -10.00
C ALA A 103 -18.41 -28.84 -8.99
N TYR A 104 -17.25 -29.09 -8.36
CA TYR A 104 -17.14 -30.09 -7.30
C TYR A 104 -17.97 -29.75 -6.07
N ALA A 105 -17.95 -28.49 -5.64
CA ALA A 105 -18.77 -28.00 -4.53
C ALA A 105 -20.26 -28.14 -4.85
N ALA A 106 -20.70 -27.80 -6.07
CA ALA A 106 -22.08 -27.96 -6.52
C ALA A 106 -22.53 -29.42 -6.43
N LYS A 107 -21.74 -30.36 -6.97
CA LYS A 107 -22.02 -31.81 -6.89
C LYS A 107 -22.16 -32.30 -5.45
N ARG A 108 -21.37 -31.78 -4.51
CA ARG A 108 -21.46 -32.16 -3.09
C ARG A 108 -22.62 -31.51 -2.33
N SER A 109 -23.13 -30.41 -2.86
CA SER A 109 -24.25 -29.68 -2.28
C SER A 109 -25.60 -30.26 -2.72
N GLU A 110 -25.63 -31.02 -3.82
CA GLU A 110 -26.77 -31.83 -4.22
C GLU A 110 -26.96 -33.01 -3.26
N PRO A 111 -28.11 -33.11 -2.57
CA PRO A 111 -28.40 -34.29 -1.74
C PRO A 111 -28.49 -35.52 -2.63
N ALA A 112 -27.97 -36.65 -2.15
CA ALA A 112 -27.79 -37.92 -2.88
C ALA A 112 -29.09 -38.65 -3.32
N GLY A 113 -30.17 -37.94 -3.61
CA GLY A 113 -31.53 -38.49 -3.73
C GLY A 113 -32.35 -38.06 -4.94
N GLN A 114 -31.73 -37.61 -6.04
CA GLN A 114 -32.44 -37.40 -7.33
C GLN A 114 -31.60 -37.89 -8.52
N ALA A 115 -31.25 -39.18 -8.50
CA ALA A 115 -31.02 -39.94 -9.72
C ALA A 115 -32.00 -41.12 -9.66
N ALA A 116 -33.14 -40.93 -10.33
CA ALA A 116 -34.14 -41.96 -10.62
C ALA A 116 -33.93 -42.45 -12.06
#